data_AF-A0A2K6E148-F1
#
_entry.id   AF-A0A2K6E148-F1
#
_cell.length_a   1.000
_cell.length_b   1.000
_cell.length_c   1.000
_cell.angle_alpha   90.00
_cell.angle_beta   90.00
_cell.angle_gamma   90.00
#
_symmetry.space_group_name_H-M   'P 1'
#
loop_
_entity.id
_entity.type
_entity.pdbx_description
1 polymer ?
#
loop_
_entity_poly.entity_id
_entity_poly.type
_entity_poly.pdbx_seq_one_letter_code
_entity_poly.pdbx_strand_id
1 'polypeptide(L)'
;LADLIKVSTENTENSVDSKSIKSLEPKIIHGSKSVDSGISLDDSYKMDYPEMGLCIIINNKNFHKSTGMGSRSGTDVDAANLRETFINLKYEVRNKNDLTCEEIVELMHNVSREDHSKRRSLFVHSEEGISFGTNAPLFQRGLL
;
A
#
# COMPACT_ATOMS: atom_id res chain seq x y z
N LEU A 1 -27.13 33.54 20.65
CA LEU A 1 -27.15 32.90 21.99
C LEU A 1 -26.86 31.42 21.71
N ALA A 2 -25.59 31.07 21.48
CA ALA A 2 -24.61 30.65 22.51
C ALA A 2 -24.97 29.23 22.99
N ASP A 3 -24.15 28.18 22.83
CA ASP A 3 -22.73 27.98 23.18
C ASP A 3 -22.10 26.91 22.23
N LEU A 4 -20.85 26.88 21.75
CA LEU A 4 -19.50 27.28 22.21
C LEU A 4 -18.92 26.41 23.35
N ILE A 5 -18.44 25.20 23.03
CA ILE A 5 -17.50 24.42 23.85
C ILE A 5 -16.52 23.73 22.88
N LYS A 6 -15.33 24.28 22.60
CA LYS A 6 -14.07 24.37 23.38
C LYS A 6 -13.07 23.32 22.88
N VAL A 7 -12.17 23.78 22.03
CA VAL A 7 -10.88 23.17 21.68
C VAL A 7 -10.10 22.90 22.96
N SER A 8 -9.60 21.67 23.12
CA SER A 8 -8.45 21.39 23.97
C SER A 8 -7.40 20.68 23.12
N THR A 9 -6.34 21.42 22.82
CA THR A 9 -5.05 20.92 22.38
C THR A 9 -4.32 20.37 23.60
N GLU A 10 -4.01 19.07 23.61
CA GLU A 10 -2.99 18.53 24.49
C GLU A 10 -2.02 17.68 23.67
N ASN A 11 -0.78 18.16 23.64
CA ASN A 11 0.39 17.49 23.11
C ASN A 11 0.63 16.20 23.90
N THR A 12 0.98 15.12 23.23
CA THR A 12 1.69 14.01 23.87
C THR A 12 2.88 13.63 23.01
N GLU A 13 4.03 14.15 23.41
CA GLU A 13 5.34 13.66 23.01
C GLU A 13 5.46 12.20 23.44
N ASN A 14 5.47 11.26 22.50
CA ASN A 14 5.88 9.90 22.78
C ASN A 14 7.31 9.70 22.29
N SER A 15 8.24 10.04 23.20
CA SER A 15 9.65 9.63 23.22
C SER A 15 9.79 8.15 22.91
N VAL A 16 10.59 7.81 21.90
CA VAL A 16 10.91 6.43 21.53
C VAL A 16 12.11 5.97 22.34
N ASP A 17 11.90 5.60 23.60
CA ASP A 17 12.95 5.03 24.43
C ASP A 17 13.12 3.53 24.13
N SER A 18 14.30 3.17 23.59
CA SER A 18 14.74 1.80 23.36
C SER A 18 14.90 1.07 24.70
N LYS A 19 14.00 0.14 25.03
CA LYS A 19 14.19 -0.76 26.18
C LYS A 19 14.97 -2.00 25.76
N SER A 20 16.23 -2.02 26.21
CA SER A 20 17.14 -3.15 26.26
C SER A 20 16.46 -4.44 26.74
N ILE A 21 16.44 -5.47 25.89
CA ILE A 21 16.01 -6.82 26.28
C ILE A 21 17.22 -7.55 26.88
N LYS A 22 17.03 -7.99 28.12
CA LYS A 22 18.03 -8.62 28.98
C LYS A 22 18.47 -9.96 28.39
N SER A 23 19.79 -10.16 28.36
CA SER A 23 20.50 -11.40 28.09
C SER A 23 19.83 -12.62 28.75
N LEU A 24 19.49 -13.64 27.94
CA LEU A 24 19.15 -14.98 28.41
C LEU A 24 20.30 -15.91 28.00
N GLU A 25 21.08 -16.36 28.99
CA GLU A 25 22.17 -17.32 28.78
C GLU A 25 21.62 -18.68 28.30
N PRO A 26 22.25 -19.35 27.32
CA PRO A 26 21.86 -20.69 26.91
C PRO A 26 22.42 -21.74 27.88
N LYS A 27 21.55 -22.55 28.49
CA LYS A 27 21.95 -23.80 29.15
C LYS A 27 22.39 -24.83 28.09
N ILE A 28 23.66 -25.23 28.16
CA ILE A 28 24.28 -26.25 27.31
C ILE A 28 23.66 -27.63 27.62
N ILE A 29 23.08 -28.29 26.62
CA ILE A 29 22.81 -29.73 26.64
C ILE A 29 23.59 -30.39 25.49
N HIS A 30 24.31 -31.44 25.86
CA HIS A 30 25.36 -32.12 25.11
C HIS A 30 24.80 -33.13 24.09
N GLY A 31 25.28 -33.05 22.85
CA GLY A 31 25.48 -34.20 21.96
C GLY A 31 24.39 -34.54 20.93
N SER A 32 24.55 -34.07 19.68
CA SER A 32 24.50 -34.88 18.44
C SER A 32 24.70 -34.01 17.18
N LYS A 33 25.52 -34.56 16.26
CA LYS A 33 25.88 -34.18 14.87
C LYS A 33 25.25 -32.90 14.26
N SER A 34 26.14 -32.01 13.83
CA SER A 34 25.87 -30.73 13.16
C SER A 34 25.21 -30.88 11.80
N VAL A 35 23.97 -30.43 11.70
CA VAL A 35 23.52 -29.65 10.54
C VAL A 35 23.39 -28.21 11.06
N ASP A 36 24.36 -27.38 10.73
CA ASP A 36 24.32 -25.95 11.02
C ASP A 36 23.33 -25.28 10.06
N SER A 37 22.05 -25.54 10.27
CA SER A 37 21.01 -24.61 9.86
C SER A 37 20.72 -23.77 11.09
N GLY A 38 21.61 -22.82 11.38
CA GLY A 38 21.36 -21.77 12.35
C GLY A 38 19.94 -21.23 12.12
N ILE A 39 19.20 -21.03 13.21
CA ILE A 39 17.82 -20.53 13.17
C ILE A 39 17.86 -19.16 12.47
N SER A 40 17.63 -19.16 11.16
CA SER A 40 17.47 -17.96 10.36
C SER A 40 16.08 -17.43 10.65
N LEU A 41 15.99 -16.47 11.57
CA LEU A 41 14.83 -15.62 11.68
C LEU A 41 14.79 -14.76 10.40
N ASP A 42 13.98 -15.19 9.43
CA ASP A 42 13.72 -14.39 8.24
C ASP A 42 12.60 -13.39 8.56
N ASP A 43 13.00 -12.30 9.20
CA ASP A 43 12.11 -11.17 9.50
C ASP A 43 11.86 -10.29 8.26
N SER A 44 12.34 -10.70 7.08
CA SER A 44 12.31 -9.94 5.83
C SER A 44 11.51 -10.64 4.74
N TYR A 45 10.78 -9.88 3.92
CA TYR A 45 10.19 -10.45 2.72
C TYR A 45 11.31 -10.83 1.75
N LYS A 46 11.35 -12.09 1.30
CA LYS A 46 12.34 -12.58 0.33
C LYS A 46 12.39 -11.67 -0.90
N MET A 47 13.49 -10.89 -1.08
CA MET A 47 13.67 -9.79 -2.07
C MET A 47 14.44 -10.13 -3.41
N ASP A 48 14.73 -11.39 -3.73
CA ASP A 48 15.49 -11.90 -4.89
C ASP A 48 14.67 -12.52 -6.08
N TYR A 49 13.62 -11.87 -6.60
CA TYR A 49 12.81 -12.39 -7.74
C TYR A 49 13.14 -11.61 -9.03
N PRO A 50 12.99 -12.20 -10.23
CA PRO A 50 13.29 -11.55 -11.51
C PRO A 50 12.43 -10.31 -11.79
N GLU A 51 11.19 -10.30 -11.29
CA GLU A 51 10.23 -9.20 -11.40
C GLU A 51 9.81 -8.73 -10.01
N MET A 52 9.87 -7.42 -9.74
CA MET A 52 9.43 -6.88 -8.45
C MET A 52 7.92 -6.98 -8.28
N GLY A 53 7.18 -6.99 -9.38
CA GLY A 53 5.74 -7.20 -9.39
C GLY A 53 5.01 -6.09 -10.13
N LEU A 54 3.75 -5.92 -9.81
CA LEU A 54 2.81 -5.09 -10.55
C LEU A 54 2.46 -3.83 -9.75
N CYS A 55 2.53 -2.66 -10.39
CA CYS A 55 2.09 -1.39 -9.85
C CYS A 55 0.92 -0.86 -10.69
N ILE A 56 -0.27 -0.81 -10.09
CA ILE A 56 -1.47 -0.25 -10.69
C ILE A 56 -1.64 1.18 -10.18
N ILE A 57 -1.65 2.15 -11.09
CA ILE A 57 -1.91 3.56 -10.79
C ILE A 57 -3.28 3.91 -11.35
N ILE A 58 -4.23 4.23 -10.48
CA ILE A 58 -5.56 4.73 -10.87
C ILE A 58 -5.57 6.26 -10.68
N ASN A 59 -5.56 6.97 -11.80
CA ASN A 59 -5.50 8.43 -11.86
C ASN A 59 -6.87 8.98 -12.29
N ASN A 60 -7.78 9.15 -11.33
CA ASN A 60 -9.08 9.76 -11.57
C ASN A 60 -8.96 11.28 -11.43
N LYS A 61 -8.96 11.98 -12.57
CA LYS A 61 -8.88 13.44 -12.69
C LYS A 61 -10.24 14.06 -12.92
N ASN A 62 -11.08 13.43 -13.74
CA ASN A 62 -12.35 13.96 -14.19
C ASN A 62 -13.50 13.10 -13.65
N PHE A 63 -14.42 13.74 -12.94
CA PHE A 63 -15.56 13.06 -12.33
C PHE A 63 -16.85 13.41 -13.05
N HIS A 64 -17.83 12.51 -12.99
CA HIS A 64 -19.16 12.76 -13.54
C HIS A 64 -19.78 13.97 -12.87
N LYS A 65 -20.40 14.86 -13.65
CA LYS A 65 -21.04 16.09 -13.15
C LYS A 65 -22.06 15.83 -12.04
N SER A 66 -22.74 14.67 -12.08
CA SER A 66 -23.73 14.24 -11.09
C SER A 66 -23.14 14.03 -9.68
N THR A 67 -21.83 13.81 -9.57
CA THR A 67 -21.15 13.61 -8.28
C THR A 67 -20.89 14.92 -7.53
N GLY A 68 -20.95 16.07 -8.22
CA GLY A 68 -20.57 17.37 -7.66
C GLY A 68 -19.07 17.53 -7.38
N MET A 69 -18.24 16.52 -7.70
CA MET A 69 -16.79 16.59 -7.52
C MET A 69 -16.13 17.45 -8.60
N GLY A 70 -15.19 18.30 -8.18
CA GLY A 70 -14.35 19.07 -9.09
C GLY A 70 -13.27 18.22 -9.75
N SER A 71 -12.63 18.76 -10.81
CA SER A 71 -11.45 18.10 -11.40
C SER A 71 -10.24 18.22 -10.47
N ARG A 72 -9.46 17.14 -10.36
CA ARG A 72 -8.25 17.08 -9.54
C ARG A 72 -7.03 17.59 -10.30
N SER A 73 -6.92 18.91 -10.43
CA SER A 73 -5.75 19.55 -11.04
C SER A 73 -4.46 19.15 -10.30
N GLY A 74 -3.46 18.67 -11.03
CA GLY A 74 -2.17 18.21 -10.47
C GLY A 74 -1.98 16.70 -10.46
N THR A 75 -3.06 15.90 -10.47
CA THR A 75 -2.98 14.43 -10.39
C THR A 75 -2.20 13.77 -11.53
N ASP A 76 -2.12 14.42 -12.71
CA ASP A 76 -1.30 13.90 -13.82
C ASP A 76 0.20 13.98 -13.53
N VAL A 77 0.62 15.00 -12.76
CA VAL A 77 2.01 15.15 -12.31
C VAL A 77 2.33 14.05 -11.29
N ASP A 78 1.42 13.80 -10.36
CA ASP A 78 1.56 12.71 -9.37
C ASP A 78 1.64 11.35 -10.07
N ALA A 79 0.73 11.08 -11.01
CA ALA A 79 0.71 9.82 -11.76
C ALA A 79 1.99 9.61 -12.58
N ALA A 80 2.55 10.67 -13.16
CA ALA A 80 3.82 10.61 -13.89
C ALA A 80 5.00 10.32 -12.96
N ASN A 81 5.08 11.02 -11.82
CA ASN A 81 6.14 10.83 -10.82
C ASN A 81 6.11 9.43 -10.21
N LEU A 82 4.92 8.92 -9.88
CA LEU A 82 4.72 7.55 -9.40
C LEU A 82 5.17 6.55 -10.46
N ARG A 83 4.76 6.75 -11.72
CA ARG A 83 5.15 5.85 -12.80
C ARG A 83 6.67 5.79 -12.96
N GLU A 84 7.35 6.92 -12.99
CA GLU A 84 8.81 6.97 -13.10
C GLU A 84 9.48 6.26 -11.91
N THR A 85 9.02 6.56 -10.70
CA THR A 85 9.53 5.95 -9.46
C THR A 85 9.42 4.43 -9.50
N PHE A 86 8.24 3.89 -9.82
CA PHE A 86 8.02 2.44 -9.80
C PHE A 86 8.69 1.71 -10.97
N ILE A 87 8.88 2.36 -12.12
CA ILE A 87 9.73 1.81 -13.20
C ILE A 87 11.19 1.70 -12.74
N ASN A 88 11.70 2.71 -12.05
CA ASN A 88 13.06 2.68 -11.50
C ASN A 88 13.23 1.57 -10.46
N LEU A 89 12.16 1.28 -9.70
CA LEU A 89 12.06 0.14 -8.79
C LEU A 89 11.74 -1.20 -9.49
N LYS A 90 11.78 -1.27 -10.81
CA LYS A 90 11.60 -2.50 -11.62
C LYS A 90 10.22 -3.15 -11.50
N TYR A 91 9.19 -2.37 -11.19
CA TYR A 91 7.80 -2.82 -11.31
C TYR A 91 7.31 -2.76 -12.76
N GLU A 92 6.43 -3.68 -13.12
CA GLU A 92 5.54 -3.50 -14.25
C GLU A 92 4.50 -2.44 -13.86
N VAL A 93 4.52 -1.25 -14.48
CA VAL A 93 3.59 -0.16 -14.13
C VAL A 93 2.46 -0.06 -15.14
N ARG A 94 1.22 -0.11 -14.66
CA ARG A 94 0.00 0.09 -15.45
C ARG A 94 -0.78 1.30 -14.95
N ASN A 95 -0.75 2.38 -15.71
CA ASN A 95 -1.58 3.55 -15.44
C ASN A 95 -2.97 3.38 -16.07
N LYS A 96 -4.01 3.75 -15.31
CA LYS A 96 -5.40 3.83 -15.74
C LYS A 96 -5.95 5.19 -15.34
N ASN A 97 -6.71 5.83 -16.22
CA ASN A 97 -7.26 7.17 -15.99
C ASN A 97 -8.78 7.13 -15.97
N ASP A 98 -9.38 7.94 -15.10
CA ASP A 98 -10.82 8.24 -15.06
C ASP A 98 -11.74 7.00 -15.07
N LEU A 99 -11.43 6.01 -14.21
CA LEU A 99 -12.24 4.81 -14.07
C LEU A 99 -13.45 5.02 -13.16
N THR A 100 -14.61 4.51 -13.60
CA THR A 100 -15.81 4.32 -12.79
C THR A 100 -15.59 3.28 -11.69
N CYS A 101 -16.54 3.20 -10.76
CA CYS A 101 -16.54 2.21 -9.69
C CYS A 101 -16.48 0.78 -10.23
N GLU A 102 -17.31 0.50 -11.22
CA GLU A 102 -17.45 -0.80 -11.86
C GLU A 102 -16.15 -1.19 -12.57
N GLU A 103 -15.53 -0.26 -13.28
CA GLU A 103 -14.24 -0.48 -13.95
C GLU A 103 -13.10 -0.70 -12.97
N ILE A 104 -13.09 -0.03 -11.81
CA ILE A 104 -12.10 -0.28 -10.76
C ILE A 104 -12.29 -1.69 -10.18
N VAL A 105 -13.53 -2.10 -9.89
CA VAL A 105 -13.82 -3.45 -9.39
C VAL A 105 -13.44 -4.51 -10.40
N GLU A 106 -13.79 -4.33 -11.67
CA GLU A 106 -13.43 -5.25 -12.74
C GLU A 106 -11.90 -5.32 -12.93
N LEU A 107 -11.22 -4.18 -12.91
CA LEU A 107 -9.76 -4.12 -12.98
C LEU A 107 -9.11 -4.91 -11.86
N MET A 108 -9.55 -4.69 -10.61
CA MET A 108 -8.99 -5.40 -9.45
C MET A 108 -9.29 -6.89 -9.50
N HIS A 109 -10.51 -7.27 -9.88
CA HIS A 109 -10.88 -8.67 -10.08
C HIS A 109 -10.00 -9.33 -11.15
N ASN A 110 -9.79 -8.68 -12.29
CA ASN A 110 -8.96 -9.23 -13.36
C ASN A 110 -7.49 -9.34 -12.94
N VAL A 111 -6.95 -8.30 -12.29
CA VAL A 111 -5.59 -8.32 -11.75
C VAL A 111 -5.42 -9.44 -10.71
N SER A 112 -6.40 -9.65 -9.83
CA SER A 112 -6.34 -10.72 -8.82
C SER A 112 -6.26 -12.14 -9.40
N ARG A 113 -6.74 -12.33 -10.64
CA ARG A 113 -6.77 -13.61 -11.35
C ARG A 113 -5.54 -13.87 -12.24
N GLU A 114 -4.63 -12.90 -12.35
CA GLU A 114 -3.37 -13.11 -13.07
C GLU A 114 -2.46 -14.10 -12.33
N ASP A 115 -1.55 -14.74 -13.08
CA ASP A 115 -0.50 -15.55 -12.47
C ASP A 115 0.56 -14.63 -11.85
N HIS A 116 0.54 -14.54 -10.52
CA HIS A 116 1.51 -13.78 -9.73
C HIS A 116 2.64 -14.66 -9.18
N SER A 117 2.77 -15.92 -9.59
CA SER A 117 3.77 -16.85 -9.04
C SER A 117 5.23 -16.37 -9.20
N LYS A 118 5.48 -15.48 -10.16
CA LYS A 118 6.79 -14.88 -10.44
C LYS A 118 6.92 -13.42 -9.97
N ARG A 119 5.86 -12.86 -9.40
CA ARG A 119 5.81 -11.47 -8.94
C ARG A 119 5.94 -11.45 -7.43
N ARG A 120 6.65 -10.45 -6.91
CA ARG A 120 6.81 -10.33 -5.46
C ARG A 120 5.64 -9.62 -4.78
N SER A 121 5.22 -8.50 -5.33
CA SER A 121 4.28 -7.61 -4.68
C SER A 121 3.31 -6.97 -5.68
N LEU A 122 2.12 -6.65 -5.19
CA LEU A 122 1.14 -5.85 -5.91
C LEU A 122 1.03 -4.50 -5.17
N PHE A 123 1.27 -3.41 -5.89
CA PHE A 123 1.07 -2.06 -5.39
C PHE A 123 -0.12 -1.43 -6.12
N VAL A 124 -1.07 -0.89 -5.37
CA VAL A 124 -2.21 -0.14 -5.91
C VAL A 124 -2.19 1.24 -5.29
N HIS A 125 -2.01 2.26 -6.12
CA HIS A 125 -2.17 3.64 -5.69
C HIS A 125 -3.57 4.14 -6.06
N SER A 126 -4.31 4.58 -5.04
CA SER A 126 -5.47 5.45 -5.17
C SER A 126 -5.31 6.57 -4.14
N GLU A 127 -5.69 7.80 -4.49
CA GLU A 127 -5.62 8.92 -3.53
C GLU A 127 -6.48 8.63 -2.28
N GLU A 128 -5.99 9.05 -1.12
CA GLU A 128 -6.58 8.76 0.19
C GLU A 128 -7.95 9.44 0.40
N GLY A 129 -8.87 8.71 1.03
CA GLY A 129 -10.03 9.30 1.70
C GLY A 129 -11.32 8.53 1.48
N ILE A 130 -11.57 8.04 0.27
CA ILE A 130 -12.65 7.16 -0.20
C ILE A 130 -12.28 6.96 -1.68
N SER A 131 -12.07 5.73 -2.17
CA SER A 131 -11.69 5.54 -3.57
C SER A 131 -12.90 5.86 -4.45
N PHE A 132 -13.03 7.09 -4.96
CA PHE A 132 -14.12 7.41 -5.86
C PHE A 132 -13.85 6.81 -7.24
N GLY A 133 -14.74 5.93 -7.71
CA GLY A 133 -14.94 5.82 -9.14
C GLY A 133 -15.43 7.15 -9.67
N THR A 134 -15.24 7.43 -10.95
CA THR A 134 -15.69 8.70 -11.55
C THR A 134 -17.18 8.98 -11.38
N ASN A 135 -17.98 7.96 -11.06
CA ASN A 135 -19.42 7.99 -10.85
C ASN A 135 -19.89 7.91 -9.39
N ALA A 136 -19.12 7.33 -8.46
CA ALA A 136 -19.55 7.12 -7.07
C ALA A 136 -18.37 6.83 -6.10
N PRO A 137 -18.57 6.96 -4.77
CA PRO A 137 -17.61 6.48 -3.77
C PRO A 137 -17.52 4.96 -3.73
N LEU A 138 -16.31 4.39 -3.79
CA LEU A 138 -16.05 3.00 -3.42
C LEU A 138 -15.62 2.95 -1.96
N PHE A 139 -16.34 2.15 -1.18
CA PHE A 139 -15.89 1.77 0.15
C PHE A 139 -14.91 0.60 0.03
N GLN A 140 -13.72 0.76 0.60
CA GLN A 140 -12.60 -0.18 0.50
C GLN A 140 -12.88 -1.58 1.10
N ARG A 141 -14.00 -1.75 1.81
CA ARG A 141 -14.42 -3.02 2.42
C ARG A 141 -14.89 -4.11 1.44
N GLY A 142 -14.98 -3.83 0.13
CA GLY A 142 -15.46 -4.79 -0.88
C GLY A 142 -14.47 -5.13 -2.00
N LEU A 143 -13.20 -4.72 -1.89
CA LEU A 143 -12.20 -4.81 -2.97
C LEU A 143 -11.08 -5.86 -2.74
N LEU A 144 -11.15 -6.61 -1.64
CA LEU A 144 -10.20 -7.67 -1.26
C LEU A 144 -10.94 -8.96 -0.91
#